data_AF-A0A7J5F3K1-F1
#
_entry.id   AF-A0A7J5F3K1-F1
#
_cell.length_a   1.000
_cell.length_b   1.000
_cell.length_c   1.000
_cell.angle_alpha   90.00
_cell.angle_beta   90.00
_cell.angle_gamma   90.00
#
_symmetry.space_group_name_H-M   'P 1'
#
loop_
_entity.id
_entity.type
_entity.pdbx_description
1 polymer ?
#
loop_
_entity_poly.entity_id
_entity_poly.type
_entity_poly.pdbx_seq_one_letter_code
_entity_poly.pdbx_strand_id
1 'polypeptide(L)'
;MKFSARLTQHDIGNMSISDTMIIVERVKDLVDFRNVPRNGRWGFAQTDSGRARHQDEHTNWGLDSLCEKLQKGISDFYKWSKDSLGSPLIISINDMSLPYGGRFDADGLWKKKEDQKHLYHRLGEAVDINRNCGSNRLLKDGDGNWTKFGEALRNILSRYNLEEEPEETIHFQLKGFH
;
A
#
# COMPACT_ATOMS: atom_id res chain seq x y z
N MET A 1 -44.09 18.80 8.76
CA MET A 1 -43.22 19.98 8.93
C MET A 1 -42.58 20.27 7.58
N LYS A 2 -42.92 21.40 6.93
CA LYS A 2 -42.35 21.82 5.64
C LYS A 2 -41.58 23.11 5.89
N PHE A 3 -40.27 23.12 5.61
CA PHE A 3 -39.48 24.35 5.60
C PHE A 3 -39.52 24.95 4.19
N SER A 4 -40.00 26.19 4.10
CA SER A 4 -39.90 27.03 2.90
C SER A 4 -38.86 28.11 3.21
N ALA A 5 -37.76 28.11 2.46
CA ALA A 5 -36.78 29.20 2.49
C ALA A 5 -37.00 30.05 1.24
N ARG A 6 -37.40 31.30 1.44
CA ARG A 6 -37.39 32.36 0.40
C ARG A 6 -35.94 32.83 0.26
N LEU A 7 -35.35 32.64 -0.92
CA LEU A 7 -34.10 33.27 -1.29
C LEU A 7 -34.39 34.65 -1.88
N THR A 8 -33.95 35.70 -1.20
CA THR A 8 -33.87 37.05 -1.75
C THR A 8 -32.65 37.10 -2.66
N GLN A 9 -32.87 37.28 -3.96
CA GLN A 9 -31.82 37.36 -4.95
C GLN A 9 -31.24 38.79 -4.92
N HIS A 10 -30.06 38.94 -4.31
CA HIS A 10 -29.26 40.15 -4.48
C HIS A 10 -28.29 39.92 -5.63
N ASP A 11 -28.43 40.73 -6.69
CA ASP A 11 -27.46 40.86 -7.77
C ASP A 11 -26.12 41.33 -7.20
N ILE A 12 -25.17 40.40 -7.11
CA ILE A 12 -23.74 40.70 -6.96
C ILE A 12 -23.06 39.88 -8.05
N GLY A 13 -22.37 40.59 -8.96
CA GLY A 13 -21.98 40.10 -10.27
C GLY A 13 -21.28 38.74 -10.29
N ASN A 14 -21.63 37.96 -11.34
CA ASN A 14 -20.98 36.76 -11.88
C ASN A 14 -19.63 36.33 -11.25
N MET A 15 -19.68 35.87 -10.01
CA MET A 15 -18.74 34.88 -9.50
C MET A 15 -19.56 33.62 -9.25
N SER A 16 -19.55 32.70 -10.21
CA SER A 16 -19.90 31.31 -9.93
C SER A 16 -18.83 30.77 -8.99
N ILE A 17 -19.03 30.92 -7.68
CA ILE A 17 -18.30 30.11 -6.71
C ILE A 17 -18.87 28.71 -6.89
N SER A 18 -18.21 27.88 -7.70
CA SER A 18 -18.50 26.45 -7.72
C SER A 18 -17.87 25.86 -6.47
N ASP A 19 -18.69 25.58 -5.46
CA ASP A 19 -18.26 24.73 -4.37
C ASP A 19 -18.06 23.30 -4.92
N THR A 20 -16.80 22.93 -5.18
CA THR A 20 -16.47 21.57 -5.61
C THR A 20 -16.60 20.64 -4.40
N MET A 21 -17.69 19.88 -4.36
CA MET A 21 -17.84 18.77 -3.42
C MET A 21 -17.05 17.56 -3.95
N ILE A 22 -15.98 17.18 -3.25
CA ILE A 22 -15.13 16.03 -3.61
C ILE A 22 -15.71 14.77 -2.96
N ILE A 23 -16.14 13.79 -3.76
CA ILE A 23 -16.57 12.47 -3.28
C ILE A 23 -15.38 11.52 -3.39
N VAL A 24 -14.74 11.22 -2.27
CA VAL A 24 -13.78 10.11 -2.17
C VAL A 24 -14.59 8.85 -1.85
N GLU A 25 -14.73 7.96 -2.83
CA GLU A 25 -15.28 6.63 -2.56
C GLU A 25 -14.20 5.80 -1.85
N ARG A 26 -14.44 5.52 -0.57
CA ARG A 26 -13.56 4.65 0.20
C ARG A 26 -13.57 3.26 -0.41
N VAL A 27 -12.37 2.72 -0.69
CA VAL A 27 -12.26 1.31 -1.07
C VAL A 27 -12.76 0.44 0.09
N LYS A 28 -13.73 -0.42 -0.22
CA LYS A 28 -14.34 -1.30 0.76
C LYS A 28 -13.28 -2.27 1.30
N ASP A 29 -13.43 -2.66 2.57
CA ASP A 29 -12.60 -3.69 3.22
C ASP A 29 -11.11 -3.33 3.37
N LEU A 30 -10.76 -2.04 3.26
CA LEU A 30 -9.45 -1.54 3.69
C LEU A 30 -9.32 -1.58 5.21
N VAL A 31 -8.26 -2.26 5.67
CA VAL A 31 -7.85 -2.35 7.07
C VAL A 31 -6.45 -1.79 7.23
N ASP A 32 -6.16 -1.28 8.42
CA ASP A 32 -4.82 -0.82 8.78
C ASP A 32 -3.94 -2.02 9.15
N PHE A 33 -2.92 -2.29 8.33
CA PHE A 33 -2.02 -3.42 8.53
C PHE A 33 -1.25 -3.37 9.85
N ARG A 34 -1.14 -2.18 10.48
CA ARG A 34 -0.51 -2.03 11.80
C ARG A 34 -1.30 -2.73 12.90
N ASN A 35 -2.60 -2.92 12.71
CA ASN A 35 -3.50 -3.58 13.65
C ASN A 35 -3.64 -5.08 13.40
N VAL A 36 -3.04 -5.61 12.34
CA VAL A 36 -3.06 -7.05 12.03
C VAL A 36 -2.20 -7.80 13.05
N PRO A 37 -2.70 -8.92 13.64
CA PRO A 37 -1.95 -9.67 14.63
C PRO A 37 -0.56 -10.08 14.15
N ARG A 38 0.48 -9.83 14.94
CA ARG A 38 1.87 -10.13 14.57
C ARG A 38 2.21 -11.60 14.79
N ASN A 39 1.79 -12.46 13.87
CA ASN A 39 2.19 -13.87 13.81
C ASN A 39 3.57 -14.08 13.15
N GLY A 40 4.22 -13.00 12.70
CA GLY A 40 5.61 -12.90 12.29
C GLY A 40 6.21 -11.56 12.75
N ARG A 41 7.50 -11.31 12.48
CA ARG A 41 8.10 -9.99 12.74
C ARG A 41 8.37 -9.25 11.42
N TRP A 42 7.74 -8.10 11.27
CA TRP A 42 8.06 -7.08 10.27
C TRP A 42 8.30 -5.73 10.95
N GLY A 43 9.03 -4.87 10.26
CA GLY A 43 9.11 -3.45 10.55
C GLY A 43 8.35 -2.63 9.51
N PHE A 44 8.15 -1.37 9.80
CA PHE A 44 7.78 -0.35 8.81
C PHE A 44 9.01 0.52 8.63
N ALA A 45 9.52 0.66 7.41
CA ALA A 45 10.54 1.66 7.10
C ALA A 45 10.07 2.42 5.88
N GLN A 46 9.77 3.69 6.11
CA GLN A 46 9.23 4.59 5.12
C GLN A 46 10.40 5.25 4.37
N THR A 47 10.39 5.17 3.05
CA THR A 47 11.29 5.96 2.21
C THR A 47 10.71 7.36 2.04
N ASP A 48 11.20 8.34 2.82
CA ASP A 48 11.78 9.56 2.25
C ASP A 48 12.15 10.62 3.30
N SER A 49 13.43 10.99 3.26
CA SER A 49 13.98 12.16 3.93
C SER A 49 13.52 13.44 3.22
N GLY A 50 12.37 13.97 3.66
CA GLY A 50 12.07 15.40 3.65
C GLY A 50 11.26 15.95 2.48
N ARG A 51 9.93 16.01 2.66
CA ARG A 51 9.04 17.19 2.50
C ARG A 51 7.59 16.71 2.52
N ALA A 52 6.74 17.36 3.32
CA ALA A 52 5.29 17.15 3.41
C ALA A 52 4.85 15.67 3.52
N ARG A 53 5.10 15.08 4.69
CA ARG A 53 4.65 13.72 5.02
C ARG A 53 3.14 13.58 4.81
N HIS A 54 2.72 12.54 4.09
CA HIS A 54 1.53 11.82 4.55
C HIS A 54 1.85 11.41 5.99
N GLN A 55 1.22 12.06 6.97
CA GLN A 55 1.51 11.80 8.38
C GLN A 55 1.55 10.30 8.60
N ASP A 56 2.50 9.85 9.44
CA ASP A 56 3.04 8.49 9.65
C ASP A 56 1.99 7.35 9.80
N GLU A 57 0.71 7.65 9.68
CA GLU A 57 -0.46 6.82 9.90
C GLU A 57 -1.25 6.47 8.64
N HIS A 58 -0.76 6.86 7.46
CA HIS A 58 -1.59 6.88 6.27
C HIS A 58 -1.10 6.06 5.08
N THR A 59 -0.06 5.23 5.15
CA THR A 59 0.36 4.43 3.96
C THR A 59 0.34 2.91 4.17
N ASN A 60 -0.13 2.43 5.33
CA ASN A 60 -0.12 1.00 5.66
C ASN A 60 -1.53 0.37 5.64
N TRP A 61 -2.42 0.88 4.82
CA TRP A 61 -3.74 0.30 4.64
C TRP A 61 -3.73 -0.71 3.50
N GLY A 62 -4.51 -1.77 3.59
CA GLY A 62 -4.63 -2.76 2.52
C GLY A 62 -5.98 -3.45 2.61
N LEU A 63 -6.40 -4.13 1.55
CA LEU A 63 -7.56 -5.00 1.63
C LEU A 63 -7.30 -6.06 2.71
N ASP A 64 -8.32 -6.39 3.48
CA ASP A 64 -8.23 -7.43 4.52
C ASP A 64 -7.60 -8.72 3.97
N SER A 65 -7.95 -9.11 2.74
CA SER A 65 -7.37 -10.27 2.08
C SER A 65 -5.87 -10.13 1.74
N LEU A 66 -5.40 -8.94 1.32
CA LEU A 66 -3.96 -8.66 1.14
C LEU A 66 -3.26 -8.78 2.49
N CYS A 67 -3.80 -8.12 3.50
CA CYS A 67 -3.24 -8.08 4.84
C CYS A 67 -3.11 -9.49 5.45
N GLU A 68 -4.14 -10.33 5.34
CA GLU A 68 -4.11 -11.71 5.83
C GLU A 68 -3.04 -12.57 5.11
N LYS A 69 -3.00 -12.49 3.77
CA LYS A 69 -2.02 -13.24 2.95
C LYS A 69 -0.60 -12.80 3.22
N LEU A 70 -0.38 -11.49 3.30
CA LEU A 70 0.91 -10.89 3.58
C LEU A 70 1.40 -11.30 4.98
N GLN A 71 0.54 -11.21 6.00
CA GLN A 71 0.86 -11.64 7.37
C GLN A 71 1.30 -13.11 7.42
N LYS A 72 0.56 -14.02 6.77
CA LYS A 72 0.90 -15.45 6.71
C LYS A 72 2.23 -15.68 5.98
N GLY A 73 2.42 -15.03 4.84
CA GLY A 73 3.67 -15.11 4.08
C GLY A 73 4.89 -14.61 4.85
N ILE A 74 4.76 -13.49 5.56
CA ILE A 74 5.82 -12.96 6.43
C ILE A 74 6.12 -13.91 7.58
N SER A 75 5.09 -14.50 8.20
CA SER A 75 5.25 -15.52 9.25
C SER A 75 6.05 -16.71 8.74
N ASP A 76 5.71 -17.23 7.56
CA ASP A 76 6.40 -18.36 6.95
C ASP A 76 7.85 -18.01 6.55
N PHE A 77 8.10 -16.81 6.03
CA PHE A 77 9.45 -16.34 5.75
C PHE A 77 10.29 -16.17 7.02
N TYR A 78 9.68 -15.65 8.09
CA TYR A 78 10.32 -15.53 9.40
C TYR A 78 10.72 -16.90 9.96
N LYS A 79 9.81 -17.89 9.87
CA LYS A 79 10.10 -19.27 10.27
C LYS A 79 11.16 -19.91 9.40
N TRP A 80 11.03 -19.83 8.08
CA TRP A 80 12.00 -20.38 7.13
C TRP A 80 13.42 -19.84 7.38
N SER A 81 13.55 -18.53 7.59
CA SER A 81 14.85 -17.91 7.83
C SER A 81 15.45 -18.33 9.18
N LYS A 82 14.64 -18.47 10.23
CA LYS A 82 15.08 -19.03 11.51
C LYS A 82 15.61 -20.46 11.33
N ASP A 83 14.84 -21.30 10.66
CA ASP A 83 15.15 -22.74 10.50
C ASP A 83 16.35 -22.96 9.56
N SER A 84 16.44 -22.19 8.47
CA SER A 84 17.47 -22.38 7.43
C SER A 84 18.77 -21.63 7.70
N LEU A 85 18.72 -20.54 8.47
CA LEU A 85 19.84 -19.60 8.64
C LEU A 85 20.25 -19.45 10.12
N GLY A 86 19.60 -20.16 11.04
CA GLY A 86 19.78 -20.05 12.49
C GLY A 86 19.39 -18.68 13.06
N SER A 87 18.84 -17.78 12.23
CA SER A 87 18.55 -16.39 12.57
C SER A 87 17.34 -15.90 11.76
N PRO A 88 16.27 -15.43 12.43
CA PRO A 88 15.10 -14.96 11.73
C PRO A 88 15.39 -13.65 10.99
N LEU A 89 14.83 -13.51 9.80
CA LEU A 89 14.85 -12.28 9.03
C LEU A 89 13.54 -11.52 9.19
N ILE A 90 13.68 -10.21 9.36
CA ILE A 90 12.59 -9.26 9.51
C ILE A 90 12.54 -8.48 8.20
N ILE A 91 11.40 -8.53 7.52
CA ILE A 91 11.16 -7.67 6.37
C ILE A 91 10.67 -6.30 6.83
N SER A 92 10.86 -5.30 5.97
CA SER A 92 10.37 -3.96 6.23
C SER A 92 9.37 -3.58 5.15
N ILE A 93 8.15 -3.30 5.58
CA ILE A 93 7.08 -2.78 4.72
C ILE A 93 7.31 -1.29 4.51
N ASN A 94 7.21 -0.85 3.26
CA ASN A 94 7.29 0.54 2.85
C ASN A 94 5.88 1.09 2.63
N ASP A 95 5.36 0.96 1.41
CA ASP A 95 4.08 1.51 1.00
C ASP A 95 3.02 0.42 0.79
N MET A 96 1.77 0.75 1.12
CA MET A 96 0.56 -0.01 0.79
C MET A 96 -0.47 1.01 0.29
N SER A 97 -1.63 1.15 0.93
CA SER A 97 -2.68 2.10 0.59
C SER A 97 -2.83 3.23 1.60
N LEU A 98 -3.54 4.27 1.16
CA LEU A 98 -4.09 5.32 2.01
C LEU A 98 -5.34 4.84 2.78
N PRO A 99 -5.75 5.49 3.90
CA PRO A 99 -6.88 5.05 4.71
C PRO A 99 -8.22 4.93 3.97
N TYR A 100 -8.38 5.73 2.93
CA TYR A 100 -9.55 5.72 2.06
C TYR A 100 -9.29 5.02 0.73
N GLY A 101 -8.05 4.58 0.48
CA GLY A 101 -7.58 4.20 -0.85
C GLY A 101 -7.83 5.34 -1.84
N GLY A 102 -8.41 4.99 -2.99
CA GLY A 102 -9.12 5.95 -3.83
C GLY A 102 -8.88 5.72 -5.32
N ARG A 103 -9.94 5.41 -6.06
CA ARG A 103 -9.88 5.15 -7.51
C ARG A 103 -9.72 6.41 -8.36
N PHE A 104 -9.91 7.61 -7.79
CA PHE A 104 -9.83 8.93 -8.44
C PHE A 104 -9.17 9.94 -7.49
N ASP A 105 -8.36 10.88 -8.01
CA ASP A 105 -7.92 12.06 -7.23
C ASP A 105 -8.94 13.22 -7.37
N ALA A 106 -8.63 14.35 -6.74
CA ALA A 106 -9.54 15.51 -6.62
C ALA A 106 -9.98 16.12 -7.97
N ASP A 107 -9.26 15.87 -9.06
CA ASP A 107 -9.59 16.37 -10.39
C ASP A 107 -10.31 15.33 -11.27
N GLY A 108 -10.64 14.14 -10.71
CA GLY A 108 -11.14 13.00 -11.49
C GLY A 108 -10.11 12.51 -12.53
N LEU A 109 -8.86 12.98 -12.41
CA LEU A 109 -7.78 12.83 -13.37
C LEU A 109 -6.53 12.46 -12.61
N TRP A 110 -6.34 11.16 -12.42
CA TRP A 110 -5.00 10.62 -12.20
C TRP A 110 -4.17 11.10 -13.37
N LYS A 111 -3.07 11.83 -13.15
CA LYS A 111 -2.25 12.23 -14.28
C LYS A 111 -1.69 10.99 -14.99
N LYS A 112 -2.40 10.70 -16.07
CA LYS A 112 -2.17 9.79 -17.18
C LYS A 112 -2.28 8.30 -16.87
N LYS A 113 -2.84 7.63 -17.87
CA LYS A 113 -2.93 6.18 -18.14
C LYS A 113 -1.58 5.42 -18.01
N GLU A 114 -0.51 6.14 -17.68
CA GLU A 114 0.90 5.76 -17.61
C GLU A 114 1.32 5.43 -16.16
N ASP A 115 0.61 5.94 -15.13
CA ASP A 115 0.90 5.69 -13.70
C ASP A 115 0.18 4.45 -13.16
N GLN A 116 0.23 3.32 -13.89
CA GLN A 116 -0.32 2.05 -13.42
C GLN A 116 0.34 1.54 -12.12
N LYS A 117 1.60 1.94 -11.87
CA LYS A 117 2.40 1.51 -10.72
C LYS A 117 1.73 1.75 -9.36
N HIS A 118 0.94 2.81 -9.25
CA HIS A 118 0.22 3.12 -8.01
C HIS A 118 -1.21 2.59 -7.96
N LEU A 119 -1.74 2.00 -9.05
CA LEU A 119 -3.14 1.61 -9.13
C LEU A 119 -3.52 0.62 -8.03
N TYR A 120 -2.74 -0.44 -7.90
CA TYR A 120 -2.97 -1.49 -6.89
C TYR A 120 -2.77 -0.97 -5.46
N HIS A 121 -1.82 -0.06 -5.24
CA HIS A 121 -1.69 0.63 -3.96
C HIS A 121 -2.97 1.38 -3.61
N ARG A 122 -3.64 2.04 -4.56
CA ARG A 122 -4.88 2.78 -4.28
C ARG A 122 -6.09 1.88 -4.03
N LEU A 123 -6.09 0.68 -4.58
CA LEU A 123 -7.09 -0.35 -4.30
C LEU A 123 -6.78 -1.15 -3.03
N GLY A 124 -5.61 -0.93 -2.41
CA GLY A 124 -5.14 -1.72 -1.28
C GLY A 124 -4.81 -3.17 -1.64
N GLU A 125 -4.46 -3.40 -2.90
CA GLU A 125 -4.14 -4.71 -3.46
C GLU A 125 -2.64 -4.96 -3.54
N ALA A 126 -1.81 -3.93 -3.27
CA ALA A 126 -0.36 -4.03 -3.33
C ALA A 126 0.38 -3.57 -2.07
N VAL A 127 1.62 -4.03 -1.97
CA VAL A 127 2.59 -3.70 -0.94
C VAL A 127 3.99 -3.62 -1.51
N ASP A 128 4.72 -2.59 -1.08
CA ASP A 128 6.13 -2.41 -1.33
C ASP A 128 6.95 -2.86 -0.11
N ILE A 129 8.04 -3.56 -0.39
CA ILE A 129 8.96 -4.09 0.60
C ILE A 129 10.34 -3.46 0.37
N ASN A 130 11.01 -3.06 1.44
CA ASN A 130 12.36 -2.54 1.35
C ASN A 130 13.36 -3.62 0.94
N ARG A 131 14.39 -3.20 0.19
CA ARG A 131 15.47 -4.09 -0.28
C ARG A 131 16.20 -4.79 0.87
N ASN A 132 16.27 -4.17 2.05
CA ASN A 132 16.96 -4.71 3.22
C ASN A 132 16.03 -5.60 4.06
N CYS A 133 16.55 -6.75 4.49
CA CYS A 133 15.92 -7.63 5.47
C CYS A 133 16.91 -7.98 6.59
N GLY A 134 16.47 -7.86 7.84
CA GLY A 134 17.38 -7.96 9.00
C GLY A 134 18.52 -6.93 8.96
N SER A 135 19.65 -7.24 9.60
CA SER A 135 20.72 -6.25 9.84
C SER A 135 21.64 -5.99 8.64
N ASN A 136 21.80 -6.91 7.69
CA ASN A 136 22.75 -6.78 6.57
C ASN A 136 22.43 -7.72 5.38
N ARG A 137 21.18 -8.15 5.21
CA ARG A 137 20.82 -9.06 4.12
C ARG A 137 19.93 -8.34 3.12
N LEU A 138 20.24 -8.52 1.84
CA LEU A 138 19.49 -7.91 0.75
C LEU A 138 18.50 -8.92 0.17
N LEU A 139 17.30 -8.46 -0.19
CA LEU A 139 16.33 -9.22 -0.97
C LEU A 139 16.66 -9.14 -2.47
N LYS A 140 17.02 -7.96 -2.97
CA LYS A 140 17.60 -7.74 -4.31
C LYS A 140 19.00 -7.12 -4.18
N ASP A 141 19.96 -7.53 -5.02
CA ASP A 141 21.33 -6.99 -5.01
C ASP A 141 21.41 -5.57 -5.60
N GLY A 142 22.62 -5.04 -5.78
CA GLY A 142 22.84 -3.70 -6.37
C GLY A 142 22.31 -3.56 -7.79
N ASP A 143 22.32 -4.66 -8.55
CA ASP A 143 21.92 -4.74 -9.95
C ASP A 143 20.42 -5.09 -10.11
N GLY A 144 19.70 -5.27 -9.00
CA GLY A 144 18.28 -5.60 -8.97
C GLY A 144 17.98 -7.09 -9.09
N ASN A 145 18.99 -7.97 -9.10
CA ASN A 145 18.75 -9.41 -9.13
C ASN A 145 18.31 -9.91 -7.75
N TRP A 146 17.41 -10.89 -7.75
CA TRP A 146 16.99 -11.56 -6.53
C TRP A 146 18.15 -12.30 -5.86
N THR A 147 18.40 -12.02 -4.59
CA THR A 147 19.32 -12.84 -3.79
C THR A 147 18.62 -14.13 -3.37
N LYS A 148 19.35 -15.09 -2.78
CA LYS A 148 18.72 -16.29 -2.18
C LYS A 148 17.64 -15.98 -1.14
N PHE A 149 17.73 -14.85 -0.43
CA PHE A 149 16.75 -14.46 0.57
C PHE A 149 15.50 -13.87 -0.09
N GLY A 150 15.70 -13.07 -1.14
CA GLY A 150 14.61 -12.53 -1.91
C GLY A 150 13.88 -13.59 -2.74
N GLU A 151 14.59 -14.53 -3.34
CA GLU A 151 13.99 -15.73 -3.97
C GLU A 151 13.15 -16.52 -2.97
N ALA A 152 13.66 -16.73 -1.74
CA ALA A 152 12.88 -17.41 -0.70
C ALA A 152 11.61 -16.63 -0.33
N LEU A 153 11.70 -15.31 -0.16
CA LEU A 153 10.54 -14.46 0.09
C LEU A 153 9.53 -14.54 -1.06
N ARG A 154 9.97 -14.32 -2.31
CA ARG A 154 9.13 -14.36 -3.52
C ARG A 154 8.40 -15.69 -3.64
N ASN A 155 9.11 -16.80 -3.43
CA ASN A 155 8.55 -18.16 -3.51
C ASN A 155 7.61 -18.50 -2.35
N ILE A 156 7.73 -17.84 -1.20
CA ILE A 156 6.79 -18.00 -0.08
C ILE A 156 5.55 -17.16 -0.33
N LEU A 157 5.70 -15.89 -0.68
CA LEU A 157 4.58 -14.97 -0.94
C LEU A 157 3.70 -15.45 -2.10
N SER A 158 4.29 -16.04 -3.15
CA SER A 158 3.53 -16.61 -4.27
C SER A 158 2.57 -17.75 -3.86
N ARG A 159 2.86 -18.49 -2.79
CA ARG A 159 1.96 -19.52 -2.24
C ARG A 159 0.70 -18.93 -1.62
N TYR A 160 0.77 -17.65 -1.25
CA TYR A 160 -0.34 -16.87 -0.71
C TYR A 160 -1.01 -16.01 -1.78
N ASN A 161 -0.80 -16.31 -3.07
CA ASN A 161 -1.34 -15.54 -4.19
C ASN A 161 -0.89 -14.07 -4.18
N LEU A 162 0.35 -13.82 -3.75
CA LEU A 162 1.01 -12.54 -3.91
C LEU A 162 2.07 -12.67 -5.01
N GLU A 163 1.85 -11.98 -6.12
CA GLU A 163 2.77 -11.98 -7.25
C GLU A 163 3.64 -10.74 -7.23
N GLU A 164 4.91 -10.91 -7.60
CA GLU A 164 5.79 -9.75 -7.77
C GLU A 164 5.56 -9.15 -9.14
N GLU A 165 5.42 -7.82 -9.17
CA GLU A 165 5.48 -7.06 -10.42
C GLU A 165 6.86 -6.44 -10.61
N PRO A 166 7.37 -6.39 -11.85
CA PRO A 166 8.67 -5.82 -12.15
C PRO A 166 8.67 -4.29 -11.99
N GLU A 167 8.96 -3.82 -10.78
CA GLU A 167 9.10 -2.39 -10.45
C GLU A 167 10.51 -2.05 -9.90
N GLU A 168 10.76 -0.74 -9.70
CA GLU A 168 12.02 -0.26 -9.08
C GLU A 168 12.14 -0.69 -7.62
N THR A 169 11.00 -0.79 -6.92
CA THR A 169 10.85 -1.33 -5.58
C THR A 169 10.57 -2.83 -5.61
N ILE A 170 10.57 -3.49 -4.45
CA ILE A 170 10.09 -4.87 -4.36
C ILE A 170 8.59 -4.80 -4.14
N HIS A 171 7.85 -4.90 -5.24
CA HIS A 171 6.41 -4.73 -5.29
C HIS A 171 5.70 -6.08 -5.32
N PHE A 172 4.69 -6.29 -4.47
CA PHE A 172 3.83 -7.47 -4.51
C PHE A 172 2.36 -7.06 -4.54
N GLN A 173 1.56 -7.78 -5.33
CA GLN A 173 0.12 -7.56 -5.45
C GLN A 173 -0.70 -8.85 -5.37
N LEU A 174 -2.01 -8.72 -5.11
CA LEU A 174 -2.95 -9.83 -5.14
C LEU A 174 -3.13 -10.41 -6.55
N LYS A 175 -2.79 -11.70 -6.70
CA LYS A 175 -2.97 -12.42 -7.97
C LYS A 175 -4.45 -12.62 -8.32
N GLY A 176 -4.79 -12.34 -9.59
CA GLY A 176 -6.10 -12.65 -10.18
C GLY A 176 -7.21 -11.65 -9.84
N PHE A 177 -6.87 -10.45 -9.38
CA PHE A 177 -7.79 -9.34 -9.19
C PHE A 177 -7.82 -8.47 -10.46
N HIS A 178 -8.50 -8.92 -11.51
CA HIS A 178 -8.81 -8.12 -12.72
C HIS A 178 -10.13 -8.54 -13.35
#